data_AF-A0A915IXQ7-F1
#
_entry.id   AF-A0A915IXQ7-F1
#
_cell.length_a   1.000
_cell.length_b   1.000
_cell.length_c   1.000
_cell.angle_alpha   90.00
_cell.angle_beta   90.00
_cell.angle_gamma   90.00
#
_symmetry.space_group_name_H-M   'P 1'
#
loop_
_entity.id
_entity.type
_entity.pdbx_description
1 polymer ?
#
loop_
_entity_poly.entity_id
_entity_poly.type
_entity_poly.pdbx_seq_one_letter_code
_entity_poly.pdbx_strand_id
1 'polypeptide(L)'
;FHTPKKDQCSTCAAFVNKEQAGKATDVVRKDHEQHLQRKNESRACRANDIKTAAESEHVIVATMDLQSVLQIPHSAESQFYYQRKICIYNMTFFVESSRDAYCFVWSEIDGKRGCCEIGTAIKKFIEIQVLKG
;
A
#
# COMPACT_ATOMS: atom_id res chain seq x y z
N PHE A 1 -11.76 5.45 -22.83
CA PHE A 1 -10.68 5.23 -21.84
C PHE A 1 -11.18 4.27 -20.76
N HIS A 2 -10.36 3.30 -20.36
CA HIS A 2 -10.70 2.35 -19.30
C HIS A 2 -10.50 3.01 -17.94
N THR A 3 -11.56 3.11 -17.13
CA THR A 3 -11.47 3.57 -15.74
C THR A 3 -11.02 2.40 -14.88
N PRO A 4 -9.85 2.45 -14.23
CA PRO A 4 -9.37 1.39 -13.37
C PRO A 4 -10.39 1.11 -12.27
N LYS A 5 -10.70 -0.17 -12.03
CA LYS A 5 -11.55 -0.57 -10.91
C LYS A 5 -10.82 -0.27 -9.61
N LYS A 6 -11.54 0.28 -8.63
CA LYS A 6 -11.01 0.43 -7.27
C LYS A 6 -10.99 -0.92 -6.57
N ASP A 7 -9.96 -1.16 -5.77
CA ASP A 7 -9.90 -2.34 -4.92
C ASP A 7 -11.07 -2.38 -3.94
N GLN A 8 -11.69 -3.55 -3.84
CA GLN A 8 -12.80 -3.76 -2.94
C GLN A 8 -12.27 -4.05 -1.53
N CYS A 9 -12.75 -3.29 -0.54
CA CYS A 9 -12.50 -3.60 0.86
C CYS A 9 -13.23 -4.91 1.21
N SER A 10 -12.49 -5.91 1.70
CA SER A 10 -13.04 -7.20 2.11
C SER A 10 -14.12 -7.09 3.18
N THR A 11 -13.97 -6.16 4.13
CA THR A 11 -14.97 -5.88 5.18
C THR A 11 -16.26 -5.30 4.60
N CYS A 12 -16.17 -4.30 3.72
CA CYS A 12 -17.35 -3.75 3.03
C CYS A 12 -18.02 -4.79 2.16
N ALA A 13 -17.25 -5.57 1.39
CA ALA A 13 -17.79 -6.61 0.52
C ALA A 13 -18.52 -7.70 1.33
N ALA A 14 -17.94 -8.14 2.45
CA ALA A 14 -18.57 -9.09 3.35
C ALA A 14 -19.87 -8.55 3.97
N PHE A 15 -19.91 -7.27 4.33
CA PHE A 15 -21.13 -6.61 4.81
C PHE A 15 -22.22 -6.61 3.74
N VAL A 16 -21.91 -6.12 2.54
CA VAL A 16 -22.85 -6.06 1.41
C VAL A 16 -23.42 -7.44 1.09
N ASN A 17 -22.56 -8.47 1.05
CA ASN A 17 -23.00 -9.85 0.79
C ASN A 17 -23.95 -10.36 1.88
N LYS A 18 -23.68 -10.06 3.16
CA LYS A 18 -24.57 -10.44 4.28
C LYS A 18 -25.89 -9.69 4.25
N GLU A 19 -25.86 -8.42 3.89
CA GLU A 19 -27.05 -7.57 3.79
C GLU A 19 -27.96 -8.04 2.66
N GLN A 20 -27.40 -8.29 1.46
CA GLN A 20 -28.14 -8.83 0.32
C GLN A 20 -28.72 -10.22 0.59
N ALA A 21 -28.03 -11.04 1.39
CA ALA A 21 -28.52 -12.35 1.80
C ALA A 21 -29.54 -12.31 2.95
N GLY A 22 -29.91 -11.13 3.47
CA GLY A 22 -30.79 -10.99 4.63
C GLY A 22 -30.21 -11.50 5.95
N LYS A 23 -28.88 -11.68 6.02
CA LYS A 23 -28.13 -12.23 7.17
C LYS A 23 -27.37 -11.16 7.95
N ALA A 24 -27.56 -9.88 7.63
CA ALA A 24 -26.97 -8.77 8.37
C ALA A 24 -27.72 -8.57 9.68
N THR A 25 -27.12 -9.01 10.78
CA THR A 25 -27.57 -8.72 12.14
C THR A 25 -27.22 -7.28 12.53
N ASP A 26 -27.82 -6.76 13.60
CA ASP A 26 -27.53 -5.41 14.08
C ASP A 26 -26.07 -5.26 14.54
N VAL A 27 -25.46 -6.33 15.04
CA VAL A 27 -24.02 -6.38 15.35
C VAL A 27 -23.20 -6.15 14.09
N VAL A 28 -23.53 -6.84 12.99
CA VAL A 28 -22.82 -6.70 11.70
C VAL A 28 -22.97 -5.29 11.12
N ARG A 29 -24.15 -4.66 11.27
CA ARG A 29 -24.36 -3.26 10.87
C ARG A 29 -23.53 -2.29 11.69
N LYS A 30 -23.51 -2.45 13.01
CA LYS A 30 -22.72 -1.62 13.93
C LYS A 30 -21.22 -1.74 13.67
N ASP A 31 -20.73 -2.96 13.44
CA ASP A 31 -19.31 -3.20 13.09
C ASP A 31 -18.94 -2.51 11.77
N HIS A 32 -19.83 -2.56 10.77
CA HIS A 32 -19.62 -1.89 9.50
C HIS A 32 -19.65 -0.35 9.64
N GLU A 33 -20.56 0.20 10.43
CA GLU A 33 -20.59 1.63 10.74
C GLU A 33 -19.29 2.08 11.42
N GLN A 34 -18.81 1.32 12.40
CA GLN A 34 -17.55 1.60 13.06
C GLN A 34 -16.36 1.52 12.09
N HIS A 35 -16.36 0.54 11.18
CA HIS A 35 -15.36 0.45 10.10
C HIS A 35 -15.37 1.71 9.21
N LEU A 36 -16.55 2.19 8.80
CA LEU A 36 -16.69 3.41 8.00
C LEU A 36 -16.24 4.66 8.76
N GLN A 37 -16.56 4.74 10.06
CA GLN A 37 -16.10 5.83 10.92
C GLN A 37 -14.57 5.88 10.97
N ARG A 38 -13.90 4.77 11.32
CA ARG A 38 -12.43 4.70 11.37
C ARG A 38 -11.77 5.05 10.03
N LYS A 39 -12.39 4.62 8.92
CA LYS A 39 -11.94 4.96 7.57
C LYS A 39 -12.01 6.46 7.29
N ASN A 40 -13.09 7.11 7.71
CA ASN A 40 -13.26 8.55 7.53
C ASN A 40 -12.31 9.35 8.42
N GLU A 41 -12.13 8.92 9.67
CA GLU A 41 -11.16 9.50 10.61
C GLU A 41 -9.73 9.41 10.06
N SER A 42 -9.31 8.22 9.59
CA SER A 42 -7.99 8.03 8.98
C SER A 42 -7.77 8.93 7.76
N ARG A 43 -8.79 9.11 6.92
CA ARG A 43 -8.72 10.02 5.76
C ARG A 43 -8.63 11.48 6.17
N ALA A 44 -9.36 11.88 7.21
CA ALA A 44 -9.31 13.23 7.74
C ALA A 44 -7.94 13.53 8.35
N CYS A 45 -7.36 12.59 9.12
CA CYS A 45 -6.00 12.70 9.64
C CYS A 45 -5.00 12.88 8.50
N ARG A 46 -5.01 12.00 7.50
CA ARG A 46 -4.13 12.12 6.32
C ARG A 46 -4.28 13.48 5.63
N ALA A 47 -5.51 13.96 5.44
CA ALA A 47 -5.73 15.26 4.81
C ALA A 47 -5.18 16.42 5.64
N ASN A 48 -5.26 16.33 6.98
CA ASN A 48 -4.66 17.32 7.87
C ASN A 48 -3.13 17.24 7.86
N ASP A 49 -2.55 16.04 7.90
CA ASP A 49 -1.10 15.85 7.84
C ASP A 49 -0.53 16.45 6.54
N ILE A 50 -1.20 16.24 5.41
CA ILE A 50 -0.82 16.84 4.12
C ILE A 50 -0.84 18.36 4.17
N LYS A 51 -1.82 18.98 4.85
CA LYS A 51 -1.86 20.44 5.04
C LYS A 51 -0.72 20.92 5.91
N THR A 52 -0.45 20.23 7.02
CA THR A 52 0.67 20.54 7.92
C THR A 52 2.01 20.47 7.18
N ALA A 53 2.20 19.46 6.33
CA ALA A 53 3.41 19.32 5.51
C ALA A 53 3.53 20.41 4.42
N ALA A 54 2.43 21.05 4.03
CA ALA A 54 2.47 22.19 3.11
C ALA A 54 2.91 23.48 3.82
N GLU A 55 2.75 23.56 5.14
CA GLU A 55 3.08 24.74 5.95
C GLU A 55 4.45 24.63 6.65
N SER A 56 5.08 23.45 6.63
CA SER A 56 6.36 23.20 7.30
C SER A 56 7.33 22.41 6.42
N GLU A 57 8.56 22.92 6.27
CA GLU A 57 9.67 22.22 5.59
C GLU A 57 10.24 21.05 6.41
N HIS A 58 9.88 20.94 7.69
CA HIS A 58 10.36 19.89 8.59
C HIS A 58 9.46 18.66 8.65
N VAL A 59 8.29 18.70 7.99
CA VAL A 59 7.31 17.63 8.02
C VAL A 59 7.15 17.04 6.63
N ILE A 60 7.37 15.73 6.52
CA ILE A 60 7.19 14.99 5.27
C ILE A 60 6.09 13.96 5.48
N VAL A 61 5.09 13.99 4.61
CA VAL A 61 4.03 13.00 4.57
C VAL A 61 4.23 12.14 3.34
N ALA A 62 4.41 10.84 3.59
CA ALA A 62 4.57 9.85 2.54
C ALA A 62 3.64 8.67 2.78
N THR A 63 3.06 8.15 1.71
CA THR A 63 2.34 6.88 1.70
C THR A 63 3.29 5.79 1.22
N MET A 64 3.34 4.65 1.91
CA MET A 64 4.16 3.51 1.48
C MET A 64 3.31 2.28 1.18
N ASP A 65 3.73 1.51 0.19
CA ASP A 65 3.10 0.24 -0.19
C ASP A 65 4.16 -0.80 -0.60
N LEU A 66 3.96 -2.05 -0.17
CA LEU A 66 4.78 -3.18 -0.57
C LEU A 66 4.01 -3.99 -1.61
N GLN A 67 4.48 -3.93 -2.85
CA GLN A 67 3.81 -4.58 -3.96
C GLN A 67 3.76 -6.10 -3.81
N SER A 68 2.85 -6.73 -4.56
CA SER A 68 2.84 -8.17 -4.74
C SER A 68 4.18 -8.66 -5.26
N VAL A 69 4.60 -9.86 -4.85
CA VAL A 69 5.86 -10.47 -5.28
C VAL A 69 5.89 -10.56 -6.80
N LEU A 70 6.90 -9.93 -7.40
CA LEU A 70 7.12 -9.92 -8.84
C LEU A 70 7.97 -11.14 -9.19
N GLN A 71 7.44 -12.06 -9.98
CA GLN A 71 8.18 -13.24 -10.40
C GLN A 71 8.79 -13.03 -11.78
N ILE A 72 10.11 -13.18 -11.89
CA ILE A 72 10.83 -13.08 -13.16
C ILE A 72 11.61 -14.38 -13.47
N PRO A 73 11.81 -14.72 -14.75
CA PRO A 73 11.27 -14.04 -15.92
C PRO A 73 9.78 -14.32 -16.13
N HIS A 74 9.06 -13.35 -16.73
CA HIS A 74 7.63 -13.44 -17.01
C HIS A 74 7.39 -13.69 -18.51
N SER A 75 6.66 -14.75 -18.85
CA SER A 75 6.25 -15.06 -20.22
C SER A 75 4.91 -15.78 -20.21
N ALA A 76 4.16 -15.65 -21.32
CA ALA A 76 2.92 -16.39 -21.55
C ALA A 76 3.15 -17.81 -22.09
N GLU A 77 4.41 -18.16 -22.39
CA GLU A 77 4.85 -19.47 -22.85
C GLU A 77 4.69 -20.54 -21.75
N SER A 78 4.15 -21.71 -22.11
CA SER A 78 3.90 -22.80 -21.17
C SER A 78 5.18 -23.34 -20.51
N GLN A 79 6.33 -23.23 -21.19
CA GLN A 79 7.62 -23.68 -20.66
C GLN A 79 8.03 -22.94 -19.38
N PHE A 80 7.64 -21.68 -19.22
CA PHE A 80 7.95 -20.87 -18.04
C PHE A 80 7.22 -21.33 -16.78
N TYR A 81 6.19 -22.17 -16.93
CA TYR A 81 5.54 -22.83 -15.79
C TYR A 81 6.50 -23.78 -15.06
N TYR A 82 7.40 -24.44 -15.79
CA TYR A 82 8.35 -25.41 -15.24
C TYR A 82 9.71 -24.78 -14.89
N GLN A 83 9.92 -23.52 -15.27
CA GLN A 83 11.17 -22.82 -14.97
C GLN A 83 11.14 -22.23 -13.56
N ARG A 84 12.30 -22.20 -12.93
CA ARG A 84 12.47 -21.54 -11.63
C ARG A 84 12.35 -20.03 -11.83
N LYS A 85 11.41 -19.42 -11.11
CA LYS A 85 11.23 -17.96 -11.09
C LYS A 85 11.95 -17.37 -9.89
N ILE A 86 12.62 -16.24 -10.11
CA ILE A 86 13.22 -15.42 -9.07
C ILE A 86 12.17 -14.44 -8.56
N CYS A 87 12.06 -14.32 -7.25
CA CYS A 87 11.19 -13.33 -6.62
C CYS A 87 11.90 -11.97 -6.53
N ILE A 88 11.23 -10.94 -7.01
CA ILE A 88 11.58 -9.54 -6.85
C ILE A 88 10.55 -8.90 -5.91
N TYR A 89 11.06 -8.08 -5.00
CA TYR A 89 10.27 -7.29 -4.07
C TYR A 89 10.42 -5.81 -4.44
N ASN A 90 9.33 -5.07 -4.37
CA ASN A 90 9.32 -3.63 -4.59
C ASN A 90 8.55 -2.93 -3.47
N MET A 91 9.28 -2.12 -2.70
CA MET A 91 8.70 -1.23 -1.70
C MET A 91 8.65 0.19 -2.25
N THR A 92 7.46 0.76 -2.29
CA THR A 92 7.20 2.06 -2.89
C THR A 92 6.90 3.10 -1.81
N PHE A 93 7.39 4.31 -2.00
CA PHE A 93 7.06 5.48 -1.19
C PHE A 93 6.59 6.58 -2.13
N PHE A 94 5.48 7.22 -1.78
CA PHE A 94 4.93 8.36 -2.50
C PHE A 94 4.85 9.55 -1.56
N VAL A 95 5.60 10.61 -1.84
CA VAL A 95 5.62 11.84 -1.04
C VAL A 95 4.48 12.74 -1.49
N GLU A 96 3.58 13.09 -0.57
CA GLU A 96 2.36 13.85 -0.92
C GLU A 96 2.67 15.31 -1.30
N SER A 97 3.69 15.92 -0.68
CA SER A 97 4.06 17.32 -0.91
C SER A 97 4.71 17.52 -2.28
N SER A 98 5.78 16.77 -2.58
CA SER A 98 6.51 16.88 -3.86
C SER A 98 5.88 16.05 -4.99
N ARG A 99 4.99 15.11 -4.66
CA ARG A 99 4.46 14.08 -5.58
C ARG A 99 5.54 13.17 -6.18
N ASP A 100 6.69 13.08 -5.52
CA ASP A 100 7.75 12.17 -5.91
C ASP A 100 7.42 10.74 -5.51
N ALA A 101 7.75 9.78 -6.39
CA ALA A 101 7.69 8.36 -6.12
C ALA A 101 9.09 7.76 -6.02
N TYR A 102 9.32 6.95 -4.99
CA TYR A 102 10.57 6.22 -4.76
C TYR A 102 10.29 4.73 -4.75
N CYS A 103 11.03 3.97 -5.56
CA CYS A 103 10.91 2.52 -5.64
C CYS A 103 12.20 1.87 -5.12
N PHE A 104 12.08 1.10 -4.04
CA PHE A 104 13.16 0.29 -3.49
C PHE A 104 12.93 -1.15 -3.94
N VAL A 105 13.67 -1.56 -4.96
CA VAL A 105 13.57 -2.88 -5.58
C VAL A 105 14.76 -3.73 -5.17
N TRP A 106 14.51 -4.98 -4.75
CA TRP A 106 15.55 -5.96 -4.49
C TRP A 106 15.08 -7.37 -4.86
N SER A 107 16.03 -8.26 -5.14
CA SER A 107 15.73 -9.66 -5.44
C SER A 107 15.84 -10.53 -4.18
N GLU A 108 15.25 -11.73 -4.24
CA GLU A 108 15.44 -12.76 -3.20
C GLU A 108 16.89 -13.21 -3.00
N ILE A 109 17.78 -12.87 -3.93
CA ILE A 109 19.23 -13.12 -3.84
C ILE A 109 19.89 -12.08 -2.93
N ASP A 110 19.44 -10.82 -3.01
CA ASP A 110 19.99 -9.70 -2.24
C ASP A 110 19.45 -9.64 -0.81
N GLY A 111 18.21 -10.06 -0.61
CA GLY A 111 17.54 -10.00 0.68
C GLY A 111 16.19 -10.68 0.69
N LYS A 112 15.69 -11.01 1.88
CA LYS A 112 14.37 -11.62 2.04
C LYS A 112 13.29 -10.54 2.01
N ARG A 113 12.03 -10.96 2.21
CA ARG A 113 10.89 -10.05 2.42
C ARG A 113 10.64 -9.82 3.90
N GLY A 114 11.71 -9.64 4.67
CA GLY A 114 11.67 -9.53 6.13
C GLY A 114 11.55 -8.09 6.62
N CYS A 115 11.44 -7.94 7.94
CA CYS A 115 11.44 -6.64 8.60
C CYS A 115 12.76 -5.88 8.43
N CYS A 116 13.89 -6.59 8.29
CA CYS A 116 15.22 -5.98 8.12
C CYS A 116 15.34 -5.24 6.78
N GLU A 117 14.87 -5.86 5.69
CA GLU A 117 14.90 -5.26 4.36
C GLU A 117 13.94 -4.07 4.26
N ILE A 118 12.74 -4.20 4.85
CA ILE A 118 11.77 -3.11 4.96
C ILE A 118 12.34 -1.94 5.78
N GLY A 119 12.94 -2.22 6.93
CA GLY A 119 13.57 -1.21 7.77
C GLY A 119 14.74 -0.50 7.07
N THR A 120 15.51 -1.25 6.27
CA THR A 120 16.58 -0.68 5.44
C THR A 120 16.01 0.25 4.37
N ALA A 121 14.91 -0.13 3.70
CA ALA A 121 14.25 0.73 2.72
C ALA A 121 13.71 2.02 3.35
N ILE A 122 13.06 1.93 4.52
CA ILE A 122 12.58 3.10 5.29
C ILE A 122 13.75 4.00 5.68
N LYS A 123 14.84 3.43 6.23
CA LYS A 123 16.03 4.20 6.62
C LYS A 123 16.61 4.95 5.42
N LYS A 124 16.81 4.25 4.29
CA LYS A 124 17.31 4.86 3.05
C LYS A 124 16.38 5.96 2.54
N PHE A 125 15.07 5.75 2.61
CA PHE A 125 14.09 6.76 2.24
C PHE A 125 14.24 8.03 3.11
N ILE A 126 14.31 7.88 4.43
CA ILE A 126 14.50 9.00 5.36
C ILE A 126 15.81 9.74 5.08
N GLU A 127 16.92 9.02 4.88
CA GLU A 127 18.22 9.61 4.55
C GLU A 127 18.17 10.43 3.25
N ILE A 128 17.50 9.91 2.21
CA ILE A 128 17.31 10.64 0.95
C ILE A 128 16.49 11.92 1.16
N GLN A 129 15.46 11.87 2.01
CA GLN A 129 14.66 13.06 2.30
C GLN A 129 15.45 14.11 3.09
N VAL A 130 16.22 13.68 4.10
CA VAL A 130 17.05 14.57 4.92
C VAL A 130 18.15 15.24 4.08
N LEU A 131 18.72 14.54 3.08
CA LEU A 131 19.73 15.13 2.19
C LEU A 131 19.15 16.14 1.18
N LYS A 132 17.82 16.13 0.96
CA LYS A 132 17.15 17.02 0.01
C LYS A 132 16.66 18.33 0.63
N GLY A 133 16.40 18.35 1.94
CA GLY A 133 16.02 19.54 2.70
C GLY A 133 17.23 20.23 3.30
#